data_AF-A0A410P4T9-F1
#
_entry.id   AF-A0A410P4T9-F1
#
_cell.length_a   1.000
_cell.length_b   1.000
_cell.length_c   1.000
_cell.angle_alpha   90.00
_cell.angle_beta   90.00
_cell.angle_gamma   90.00
#
_symmetry.space_group_name_H-M   'P 1'
#
loop_
_entity.id
_entity.type
_entity.pdbx_description
1 polymer ?
#
loop_
_entity_poly.entity_id
_entity_poly.type
_entity_poly.pdbx_seq_one_letter_code
_entity_poly.pdbx_strand_id
1 'polypeptide(L)'
;MKTIFLAIGSVLVLFTLSQAALAQEQVRITTYYPSPFGVYSDLRASRMAVGNSRAFGNAGELTWGGSTSYGALTSDQGASIELGGSSSGYTPYIDFHNDSGDYDSRIMLASDNVLGIYVRDRVEIRNTNNPNNYADIAVKDIYLCT
;
A
#
# COMPACT_ATOMS: atom_id res chain seq x y z
N MET A 1 25.78 35.24 -44.79
CA MET A 1 24.65 35.98 -44.17
C MET A 1 23.34 35.18 -44.23
N LYS A 2 22.84 34.74 -45.40
CA LYS A 2 21.59 33.95 -45.52
C LYS A 2 21.52 32.67 -44.66
N THR A 3 22.62 31.92 -44.56
CA THR A 3 22.70 30.70 -43.75
C THR A 3 22.63 30.95 -42.25
N ILE A 4 23.13 32.09 -41.77
CA ILE A 4 23.09 32.50 -40.36
C ILE A 4 21.65 32.86 -39.97
N PHE A 5 20.92 33.59 -40.82
CA PHE A 5 19.51 33.91 -40.58
C PHE A 5 18.62 32.65 -40.56
N LEU A 6 18.90 31.68 -41.43
CA LEU A 6 18.18 30.40 -41.43
C LEU A 6 18.45 29.63 -40.13
N ALA A 7 19.72 29.53 -39.71
CA ALA A 7 20.12 28.82 -38.50
C ALA A 7 19.49 29.44 -37.23
N ILE A 8 19.52 30.77 -37.11
CA ILE A 8 18.90 31.49 -36.00
C ILE A 8 17.38 31.29 -35.98
N GLY A 9 16.73 31.34 -37.14
CA GLY A 9 15.29 31.08 -37.27
C GLY A 9 14.92 29.66 -36.82
N SER A 10 15.69 28.65 -37.23
CA SER A 10 15.45 27.26 -36.82
C SER A 10 15.67 27.03 -35.32
N VAL A 11 16.66 27.68 -34.70
CA VAL A 11 16.87 27.59 -33.25
C VAL A 11 15.72 28.24 -32.48
N LEU A 12 15.21 29.39 -32.97
CA LEU A 12 14.06 30.05 -32.35
C LEU A 12 12.80 29.17 -32.39
N VAL A 13 12.55 28.49 -33.51
CA VAL A 13 11.39 27.59 -33.68
C VAL A 13 11.52 26.35 -32.81
N LEU A 14 12.72 25.76 -32.70
CA LEU A 14 12.95 24.61 -31.82
C LEU A 14 12.80 24.99 -30.34
N PHE A 15 13.19 26.21 -29.98
CA PHE A 15 13.06 26.71 -28.61
C PHE A 15 11.60 27.02 -28.22
N THR A 16 10.75 27.44 -29.16
CA THR A 16 9.32 27.66 -28.85
C THR A 16 8.54 26.34 -28.78
N LEU A 17 8.86 25.36 -29.63
CA LEU A 17 8.23 24.04 -29.60
C LEU A 17 8.59 23.23 -28.34
N SER A 18 9.80 23.39 -27.80
CA SER A 18 10.20 22.70 -26.56
C SER A 18 9.43 23.16 -25.33
N GLN A 19 8.97 24.42 -25.29
CA GLN A 19 8.20 24.94 -24.16
C GLN A 19 6.74 24.45 -24.16
N ALA A 20 6.16 24.17 -25.33
CA ALA A 20 4.81 23.61 -25.42
C ALA A 20 4.71 22.18 -24.88
N ALA A 21 5.81 21.41 -24.96
CA ALA A 21 5.88 20.04 -24.45
C ALA A 21 5.99 19.93 -22.92
N LEU A 22 6.21 21.05 -22.22
CA LEU A 22 6.37 21.12 -20.77
C LEU A 22 5.15 21.73 -20.05
N ALA A 23 4.06 21.98 -20.77
CA ALA A 23 2.84 22.48 -20.16
C ALA A 23 2.23 21.41 -19.24
N GLN A 24 2.45 21.56 -17.92
CA GLN A 24 1.79 20.75 -16.91
C GLN A 24 0.34 21.20 -16.77
N GLU A 25 -0.60 20.33 -17.14
CA GLU A 25 -2.03 20.61 -16.97
C GLU A 25 -2.45 20.39 -15.51
N GLN A 26 -2.92 21.46 -14.87
CA GLN A 26 -3.52 21.38 -13.53
C GLN A 26 -5.03 21.55 -13.63
N VAL A 27 -5.77 20.45 -13.51
CA VAL A 27 -7.23 20.48 -13.43
C VAL A 27 -7.65 20.77 -11.97
N ARG A 28 -8.25 21.94 -11.73
CA ARG A 28 -8.80 22.31 -10.42
C ARG A 28 -10.32 22.28 -10.48
N ILE A 29 -10.93 21.32 -9.78
CA ILE A 29 -12.39 21.30 -9.56
C ILE A 29 -12.69 22.25 -8.39
N THR A 30 -13.39 23.34 -8.66
CA THR A 30 -13.83 24.29 -7.63
C THR A 30 -15.35 24.20 -7.53
N THR A 31 -15.85 23.66 -6.43
CA THR A 31 -17.28 23.73 -6.11
C THR A 31 -17.53 25.04 -5.36
N TYR A 32 -18.26 25.98 -5.96
CA TYR A 32 -18.61 27.24 -5.31
C TYR A 32 -19.76 27.03 -4.31
N TYR A 33 -19.60 27.56 -3.10
CA TYR A 33 -20.68 27.74 -2.12
C TYR A 33 -21.13 29.23 -2.08
N PRO A 34 -22.41 29.50 -1.75
CA PRO A 34 -23.38 28.52 -1.31
C PRO A 34 -24.31 28.03 -2.42
N SER A 35 -24.25 26.73 -2.73
CA SER A 35 -25.49 26.03 -3.05
C SER A 35 -26.26 25.98 -1.73
N PRO A 36 -27.44 26.61 -1.62
CA PRO A 36 -28.11 26.84 -0.34
C PRO A 36 -28.35 25.58 0.50
N PHE A 37 -28.35 24.39 -0.12
CA PHE A 37 -28.48 23.08 0.55
C PHE A 37 -27.71 21.97 -0.17
N GLY A 38 -26.54 22.27 -0.75
CA GLY A 38 -25.73 21.30 -1.49
C GLY A 38 -24.94 20.35 -0.59
N VAL A 39 -25.62 19.59 0.28
CA VAL A 39 -25.07 18.40 0.91
C VAL A 39 -25.37 17.24 -0.03
N TYR A 40 -24.35 16.72 -0.70
CA TYR A 40 -24.50 15.44 -1.38
C TYR A 40 -24.52 14.36 -0.31
N SER A 41 -25.63 13.64 -0.18
CA SER A 41 -25.71 12.44 0.67
C SER A 41 -24.78 11.33 0.15
N ASP A 42 -24.51 11.33 -1.16
CA ASP A 42 -23.62 10.39 -1.86
C ASP A 42 -22.68 11.14 -2.82
N LEU A 43 -21.37 10.95 -2.64
CA LEU A 43 -20.37 11.23 -3.66
C LEU A 43 -19.94 9.89 -4.27
N ARG A 44 -20.39 9.60 -5.49
CA ARG A 44 -20.06 8.35 -6.20
C ARG A 44 -18.91 8.60 -7.16
N ALA A 45 -17.76 8.00 -6.89
CA ALA A 45 -16.61 7.99 -7.79
C ALA A 45 -16.32 6.55 -8.21
N SER A 46 -16.19 6.30 -9.51
CA SER A 46 -15.78 4.96 -10.01
C SER A 46 -14.33 4.64 -9.63
N ARG A 47 -13.52 5.67 -9.37
CA ARG A 47 -12.14 5.58 -8.88
C ARG A 47 -11.85 6.81 -8.01
N MET A 48 -11.26 6.59 -6.84
CA MET A 48 -10.84 7.67 -5.93
C MET A 48 -9.37 7.45 -5.61
N ALA A 49 -8.51 8.35 -6.10
CA ALA A 49 -7.10 8.35 -5.74
C ALA A 49 -6.92 9.30 -4.53
N VAL A 50 -6.59 8.73 -3.37
CA VAL A 50 -6.19 9.52 -2.18
C VAL A 50 -4.69 9.34 -1.98
N GLY A 51 -3.94 10.43 -2.08
CA GLY A 51 -2.48 10.43 -1.87
C GLY A 51 -1.66 10.32 -3.16
N ASN A 52 -0.36 10.02 -3.01
CA ASN A 52 0.57 9.91 -4.11
C ASN A 52 0.20 8.71 -5.00
N SER A 53 0.18 8.89 -6.32
CA SER A 53 -0.35 8.01 -7.38
C SER A 53 0.26 6.60 -7.49
N ARG A 54 1.07 6.17 -6.50
CA ARG A 54 1.76 4.88 -6.47
C ARG A 54 0.98 3.77 -5.75
N ALA A 55 -0.14 4.09 -5.09
CA ALA A 55 -0.87 3.17 -4.21
C ALA A 55 -2.05 2.42 -4.88
N PHE A 56 -2.31 2.68 -6.16
CA PHE A 56 -3.33 1.98 -6.94
C PHE A 56 -2.62 1.34 -8.13
N GLY A 57 -2.54 0.01 -8.13
CA GLY A 57 -2.07 -0.78 -9.27
C GLY A 57 -3.07 -0.75 -10.42
N ASN A 58 -3.37 -1.90 -11.01
CA ASN A 58 -4.49 -2.02 -11.94
C ASN A 58 -5.82 -1.66 -11.24
N ALA A 59 -6.88 -1.48 -12.04
CA ALA A 59 -8.21 -1.13 -11.56
C ALA A 59 -8.66 -2.04 -10.39
N GLY A 60 -8.79 -1.51 -9.18
CA GLY A 60 -9.28 -2.27 -8.03
C GLY A 60 -8.20 -2.91 -7.14
N GLU A 61 -6.92 -2.64 -7.40
CA GLU A 61 -5.83 -3.10 -6.54
C GLU A 61 -5.45 -2.02 -5.52
N LEU A 62 -5.20 -2.42 -4.27
CA LEU A 62 -4.60 -1.56 -3.23
C LEU A 62 -3.17 -2.02 -3.01
N THR A 63 -2.20 -1.14 -3.24
CA THR A 63 -0.78 -1.42 -3.01
C THR A 63 -0.19 -0.45 -1.99
N TRP A 64 0.70 -0.93 -1.13
CA TRP A 64 1.43 -0.13 -0.13
C TRP A 64 2.90 -0.54 -0.06
N GLY A 65 3.73 0.30 0.57
CA GLY A 65 5.13 -0.02 0.84
C GLY A 65 6.16 0.37 -0.25
N GLY A 66 5.79 1.13 -1.27
CA GLY A 66 6.72 1.64 -2.29
C GLY A 66 7.12 0.58 -3.33
N SER A 67 8.08 0.91 -4.21
CA SER A 67 8.42 0.10 -5.40
C SER A 67 9.10 -1.24 -5.10
N THR A 68 9.49 -1.49 -3.86
CA THR A 68 10.16 -2.72 -3.42
C THR A 68 9.31 -3.53 -2.45
N SER A 69 8.04 -3.20 -2.26
CA SER A 69 7.12 -3.95 -1.40
C SER A 69 6.18 -4.84 -2.19
N TYR A 70 5.85 -6.00 -1.63
CA TYR A 70 4.78 -6.89 -2.06
C TYR A 70 3.47 -6.65 -1.28
N GLY A 71 3.36 -5.54 -0.55
CA GLY A 71 2.13 -5.17 0.16
C GLY A 71 1.02 -4.86 -0.83
N ALA A 72 0.18 -5.85 -1.14
CA ALA A 72 -0.87 -5.69 -2.15
C ALA A 72 -2.14 -6.50 -1.83
N LEU A 73 -3.28 -5.92 -2.17
CA LEU A 73 -4.55 -6.59 -2.39
C LEU A 73 -4.83 -6.53 -3.89
N THR A 74 -4.62 -7.63 -4.62
CA THR A 74 -4.88 -7.71 -6.06
C THR A 74 -6.05 -8.64 -6.36
N SER A 75 -6.62 -8.53 -7.56
CA SER A 75 -7.72 -9.41 -7.98
C SER A 75 -7.31 -10.88 -8.12
N ASP A 76 -6.01 -11.16 -8.24
CA ASP A 76 -5.45 -12.49 -8.50
C ASP A 76 -5.14 -13.29 -7.22
N GLN A 77 -5.20 -12.66 -6.04
CA GLN A 77 -4.77 -13.29 -4.79
C GLN A 77 -5.91 -13.98 -4.01
N GLY A 78 -7.09 -14.16 -4.61
CA GLY A 78 -8.22 -14.86 -3.97
C GLY A 78 -8.70 -14.19 -2.67
N ALA A 79 -8.62 -12.85 -2.59
CA ALA A 79 -8.85 -12.05 -1.38
C ALA A 79 -7.84 -12.26 -0.24
N SER A 80 -6.65 -12.80 -0.52
CA SER A 80 -5.56 -12.86 0.45
C SER A 80 -4.78 -11.53 0.53
N ILE A 81 -4.10 -11.35 1.67
CA ILE A 81 -3.17 -10.25 1.93
C ILE A 81 -1.76 -10.81 1.74
N GLU A 82 -1.01 -10.25 0.79
CA GLU A 82 0.43 -10.54 0.65
C GLU A 82 1.25 -9.46 1.34
N LEU A 83 2.23 -9.88 2.14
CA LEU A 83 3.19 -9.01 2.82
C LEU A 83 4.60 -9.47 2.47
N GLY A 84 5.42 -8.56 1.95
CA GLY A 84 6.80 -8.88 1.58
C GLY A 84 7.54 -7.71 0.95
N GLY A 85 8.75 -7.96 0.47
CA GLY A 85 9.49 -7.03 -0.36
C GLY A 85 10.38 -7.74 -1.39
N SER A 86 10.62 -7.06 -2.51
CA SER A 86 11.33 -7.58 -3.69
C SER A 86 12.84 -7.67 -3.54
N SER A 87 13.37 -7.41 -2.34
CA SER A 87 14.79 -7.48 -2.02
C SER A 87 15.00 -8.29 -0.75
N SER A 88 16.12 -8.99 -0.69
CA SER A 88 16.54 -9.69 0.53
C SER A 88 16.75 -8.68 1.67
N GLY A 89 16.25 -9.02 2.86
CA GLY A 89 16.42 -8.20 4.08
C GLY A 89 15.14 -7.52 4.60
N TYR A 90 14.02 -7.63 3.90
CA TYR A 90 12.72 -7.25 4.46
C TYR A 90 12.11 -8.45 5.20
N THR A 91 11.74 -8.24 6.46
CA THR A 91 10.96 -9.20 7.26
C THR A 91 9.51 -8.73 7.28
N PRO A 92 8.59 -9.35 6.52
CA PRO A 92 7.19 -8.98 6.58
C PRO A 92 6.60 -9.41 7.92
N TYR A 93 5.83 -8.50 8.54
CA TYR A 93 5.15 -8.76 9.81
C TYR A 93 3.82 -8.01 9.92
N ILE A 94 2.96 -8.50 10.83
CA ILE A 94 1.78 -7.81 11.34
C ILE A 94 1.99 -7.62 12.84
N ASP A 95 1.95 -6.36 13.27
CA ASP A 95 2.12 -5.98 14.67
C ASP A 95 0.80 -5.63 15.33
N PHE A 96 0.67 -6.09 16.58
CA PHE A 96 -0.39 -5.69 17.49
C PHE A 96 0.28 -5.09 18.72
N HIS A 97 -0.05 -3.83 19.04
CA HIS A 97 0.38 -3.16 20.26
C HIS A 97 -0.79 -2.36 20.83
N ASN A 98 -0.86 -2.22 22.14
CA ASN A 98 -1.84 -1.36 22.82
C ASN A 98 -1.20 -0.33 23.76
N ASP A 99 0.12 -0.18 23.69
CA ASP A 99 0.91 0.77 24.46
C ASP A 99 1.94 1.52 23.58
N SER A 100 2.81 2.31 24.20
CA SER A 100 3.83 3.11 23.49
C SER A 100 5.12 2.35 23.16
N GLY A 101 5.14 1.03 23.34
CA GLY A 101 6.28 0.18 23.00
C GLY A 101 6.29 -0.27 21.54
N ASP A 102 7.24 -1.13 21.21
CA ASP A 102 7.13 -1.99 20.02
C ASP A 102 5.96 -2.98 20.20
N TYR A 103 5.77 -3.93 19.30
CA TYR A 103 4.70 -4.95 19.37
C TYR A 103 4.54 -5.68 20.72
N ASP A 104 3.30 -5.93 21.14
CA ASP A 104 2.93 -6.87 22.20
C ASP A 104 2.82 -8.30 21.66
N SER A 105 2.35 -8.40 20.41
CA SER A 105 2.40 -9.63 19.63
C SER A 105 2.64 -9.34 18.14
N ARG A 106 3.31 -10.28 17.47
CA ARG A 106 3.72 -10.17 16.07
C ARG A 106 3.55 -11.50 15.35
N ILE A 107 3.01 -11.46 14.14
CA ILE A 107 3.06 -12.57 13.18
C ILE A 107 4.07 -12.18 12.11
N MET A 108 5.12 -12.98 11.90
CA MET A 108 6.20 -12.63 10.97
C MET A 108 6.78 -13.83 10.23
N LEU A 109 7.29 -13.59 9.02
CA LEU A 109 8.17 -14.54 8.35
C LEU A 109 9.58 -14.36 8.93
N ALA A 110 9.91 -15.11 9.98
CA ALA A 110 11.13 -14.96 10.76
C ALA A 110 12.41 -15.31 10.00
N SER A 111 12.29 -16.22 9.03
CA SER A 111 13.33 -16.66 8.12
C SER A 111 12.67 -17.33 6.92
N ASP A 112 13.46 -17.80 5.95
CA ASP A 112 12.98 -18.54 4.79
C ASP A 112 12.12 -19.73 5.24
N ASN A 113 10.84 -19.69 4.88
CA ASN A 113 9.84 -20.71 5.21
C ASN A 113 9.59 -20.91 6.73
N VAL A 114 9.89 -19.91 7.57
CA VAL A 114 9.63 -19.96 9.01
C VAL A 114 8.61 -18.90 9.41
N LEU A 115 7.36 -19.31 9.65
CA LEU A 115 6.36 -18.46 10.29
C LEU A 115 6.60 -18.42 11.81
N GLY A 116 6.87 -17.25 12.34
CA GLY A 116 6.99 -17.03 13.78
C GLY A 116 5.81 -16.23 14.33
N ILE A 117 5.34 -16.65 15.51
CA ILE A 117 4.37 -15.92 16.33
C ILE A 117 5.12 -15.50 17.59
N TYR A 118 5.36 -14.21 17.73
CA TYR A 118 6.11 -13.64 18.84
C TYR A 118 5.14 -12.97 19.80
N VAL A 119 5.25 -13.28 21.08
CA VAL A 119 4.48 -12.66 22.16
C VAL A 119 5.40 -12.37 23.33
N ARG A 120 5.13 -11.32 24.09
CA ARG A 120 5.97 -10.96 25.26
C ARG A 120 5.71 -11.81 26.50
N ASP A 121 4.47 -12.25 26.71
CA ASP A 121 4.04 -12.89 27.96
C ASP A 121 3.45 -14.28 27.75
N ARG A 122 2.31 -14.36 27.04
CA ARG A 122 1.55 -15.62 26.91
C ARG A 122 1.05 -15.85 25.49
N VAL A 123 1.29 -17.05 24.96
CA VAL A 123 0.54 -17.61 23.82
C VAL A 123 -0.63 -18.40 24.38
N GLU A 124 -1.83 -18.13 23.90
CA GLU A 124 -3.03 -18.80 24.37
C GLU A 124 -3.95 -19.21 23.23
N ILE A 125 -4.35 -20.47 23.22
CA ILE A 125 -5.33 -21.01 22.26
C ILE A 125 -6.58 -21.35 23.06
N ARG A 126 -7.71 -20.67 22.78
CA ARG A 126 -8.99 -20.87 23.48
C ARG A 126 -10.09 -21.20 22.48
N ASN A 127 -10.96 -22.14 22.84
CA ASN A 127 -12.28 -22.23 22.24
C ASN A 127 -13.19 -21.19 22.93
N THR A 128 -13.54 -20.11 22.23
CA THR A 128 -14.35 -19.01 22.79
C THR A 128 -15.82 -19.35 22.94
N ASN A 129 -16.32 -20.36 22.22
CA ASN A 129 -17.72 -20.80 22.29
C ASN A 129 -17.97 -21.77 23.45
N ASN A 130 -16.91 -22.45 23.91
CA ASN A 130 -16.95 -23.32 25.08
C ASN A 130 -15.61 -23.25 25.83
N PRO A 131 -15.40 -22.23 26.68
CA PRO A 131 -14.12 -21.95 27.33
C PRO A 131 -13.64 -23.06 28.27
N ASN A 132 -14.50 -24.03 28.60
CA ASN A 132 -14.19 -25.16 29.47
C ASN A 132 -13.88 -26.45 28.69
N ASN A 133 -13.94 -26.43 27.35
CA ASN A 133 -13.71 -27.60 26.52
C ASN A 133 -12.52 -27.39 25.58
N TYR A 134 -11.37 -27.95 25.96
CA TYR A 134 -10.11 -27.88 25.20
C TYR A 134 -9.99 -28.95 24.11
N ALA A 135 -11.07 -29.68 23.81
CA ALA A 135 -11.06 -30.86 22.93
C ALA A 135 -10.61 -30.60 21.48
N ASP A 136 -10.53 -29.34 21.05
CA ASP A 136 -10.23 -28.97 19.65
C ASP A 136 -8.75 -28.63 19.42
N ILE A 137 -7.90 -28.65 20.44
CA ILE A 137 -6.49 -28.26 20.33
C ILE A 137 -5.61 -29.51 20.32
N ALA A 138 -5.34 -30.03 19.12
CA ALA A 138 -4.38 -31.11 18.91
C ALA A 138 -3.00 -30.53 18.56
N VAL A 139 -2.11 -30.43 19.54
CA VAL A 139 -0.68 -30.17 19.28
C VAL A 139 -0.01 -31.51 19.07
N LYS A 140 0.42 -31.77 17.83
CA LYS A 140 1.05 -33.05 17.48
C LYS A 140 2.43 -33.17 18.12
N ASP A 141 3.27 -32.17 17.91
CA ASP A 141 4.66 -32.13 18.37
C ASP A 141 4.99 -30.72 18.86
N ILE A 142 5.71 -30.61 19.98
CA ILE A 142 6.32 -29.37 20.48
C ILE A 142 7.83 -29.56 20.46
N TYR A 143 8.51 -28.82 19.59
CA TYR A 143 9.97 -28.78 19.57
C TYR A 143 10.45 -27.54 20.30
N LEU A 144 11.13 -27.74 21.43
CA LEU A 144 11.78 -26.67 22.16
C LEU A 144 13.23 -26.58 21.68
N CYS A 145 13.61 -25.48 21.05
CA CYS A 145 15.01 -25.18 20.78
C CYS A 145 15.55 -24.38 21.96
N THR A 146 16.62 -24.88 22.59
CA THR A 146 17.37 -24.21 23.66
C THR A 146 18.63 -23.58 23.11
#